data_AF-A0A7X7B841-F1
#
_entry.id   AF-A0A7X7B841-F1
#
_cell.length_a   1.000
_cell.length_b   1.000
_cell.length_c   1.000
_cell.angle_alpha   90.00
_cell.angle_beta   90.00
_cell.angle_gamma   90.00
#
_symmetry.space_group_name_H-M   'P 1'
#
loop_
_entity.id
_entity.type
_entity.pdbx_description
1 polymer ?
#
loop_
_entity_poly.entity_id
_entity_poly.type
_entity_poly.pdbx_seq_one_letter_code
_entity_poly.pdbx_strand_id
1 'polypeptide(L)'
;MSEHSLPAAGRRFAIVLAIVICAIVLQYYYPEPEQRMINYPGRVATEDNSRHQELVKLVTNYLKCGHSVVLENTIDPNRLTEIMAEHPELELQQIDGDTVLMLTNEGFCPDHEEKRYLGIRGEYLAIFRGSAGNGELESITQIRVDRLPEEWQSKLQEGKLVFEDEISLMEALDSLDEYQS
;
A
#
# COMPACT_ATOMS: atom_id res chain seq x y z
N MET A 1 -52.36 3.78 28.25
CA MET A 1 -51.75 2.95 27.19
C MET A 1 -52.29 3.48 25.88
N SER A 2 -51.51 4.30 25.19
CA SER A 2 -51.94 5.00 23.98
C SER A 2 -50.93 4.68 22.88
N GLU A 3 -51.30 3.72 22.04
CA GLU A 3 -50.54 3.33 20.86
C GLU A 3 -50.71 4.43 19.80
N HIS A 4 -49.70 5.29 19.67
CA HIS A 4 -49.60 6.22 18.55
C HIS A 4 -49.12 5.46 17.30
N SER A 5 -50.07 5.01 16.49
CA SER A 5 -49.82 4.51 15.14
C SER A 5 -49.49 5.69 14.22
N LEU A 6 -48.23 5.77 13.79
CA LEU A 6 -47.79 6.75 12.79
C LEU A 6 -48.36 6.39 11.40
N PRO A 7 -48.86 7.36 10.62
CA PRO A 7 -49.45 7.11 9.31
C PRO A 7 -48.42 6.56 8.32
N ALA A 8 -48.84 5.61 7.49
CA ALA A 8 -48.01 4.84 6.56
C ALA A 8 -47.18 5.69 5.56
N ALA A 9 -47.56 6.95 5.33
CA ALA A 9 -46.81 7.91 4.52
C ALA A 9 -45.51 8.40 5.19
N GLY A 10 -45.49 8.51 6.54
CA GLY A 10 -44.31 8.96 7.29
C GLY A 10 -43.19 7.91 7.36
N ARG A 11 -43.52 6.62 7.30
CA ARG A 11 -42.53 5.53 7.27
C ARG A 11 -41.72 5.52 5.98
N ARG A 12 -42.32 5.85 4.83
CA ARG A 12 -41.61 5.91 3.55
C ARG A 12 -40.63 7.08 3.51
N PHE A 13 -41.02 8.24 4.06
CA PHE A 13 -40.15 9.39 4.21
C PHE A 13 -38.98 9.12 5.17
N ALA A 14 -39.23 8.45 6.30
CA ALA A 14 -38.18 8.11 7.25
C ALA A 14 -37.14 7.13 6.67
N ILE A 15 -37.57 6.17 5.85
CA ILE A 15 -36.66 5.21 5.20
C ILE A 15 -35.81 5.92 4.13
N VAL A 16 -36.40 6.78 3.31
CA VAL A 16 -35.64 7.56 2.32
C VAL A 16 -34.64 8.49 3.00
N LEU A 17 -35.03 9.15 4.09
CA LEU A 17 -34.13 10.01 4.87
C LEU A 17 -32.97 9.20 5.47
N ALA A 18 -33.23 8.00 6.00
CA ALA A 18 -32.20 7.13 6.55
C ALA A 18 -31.22 6.63 5.48
N ILE A 19 -31.70 6.30 4.28
CA ILE A 19 -30.83 5.89 3.15
C ILE A 19 -29.96 7.07 2.69
N VAL A 20 -30.51 8.28 2.60
CA VAL A 20 -29.76 9.48 2.21
C VAL A 20 -28.70 9.82 3.26
N ILE A 21 -29.04 9.76 4.55
CA ILE A 21 -28.05 9.97 5.64
C ILE A 21 -26.98 8.88 5.59
N CYS A 22 -27.35 7.62 5.38
CA CYS A 22 -26.40 6.52 5.26
C CYS A 22 -25.45 6.71 4.06
N ALA A 23 -25.96 7.15 2.91
CA ALA A 23 -25.14 7.46 1.74
C ALA A 23 -24.16 8.62 2.00
N ILE A 24 -24.62 9.69 2.68
CA ILE A 24 -23.77 10.82 3.07
C ILE A 24 -22.68 10.38 4.06
N VAL A 25 -23.02 9.56 5.05
CA VAL A 25 -22.07 9.02 6.04
C VAL A 25 -21.06 8.09 5.39
N LEU A 26 -21.49 7.23 4.47
CA LEU A 26 -20.60 6.36 3.70
C LEU A 26 -19.63 7.18 2.85
N GLN A 27 -20.08 8.27 2.21
CA GLN A 27 -19.20 9.15 1.44
C GLN A 27 -18.19 9.92 2.33
N TYR A 28 -18.54 10.19 3.59
CA TYR A 28 -17.65 10.85 4.56
C TYR A 28 -16.62 9.90 5.20
N TYR A 29 -16.99 8.64 5.43
CA TYR A 29 -16.11 7.64 6.05
C TYR A 29 -15.29 6.83 5.03
N TYR A 30 -15.79 6.69 3.80
CA TYR A 30 -15.13 6.05 2.67
C TYR A 30 -15.00 7.05 1.53
N PRO A 31 -14.06 8.01 1.61
CA PRO A 31 -13.70 8.78 0.43
C PRO A 31 -13.29 7.79 -0.67
N GLU A 32 -13.85 7.95 -1.87
CA GLU A 32 -13.34 7.25 -3.06
C GLU A 32 -11.83 7.46 -3.10
N PRO A 33 -11.02 6.42 -3.35
CA PRO A 33 -9.59 6.60 -3.47
C PRO A 33 -9.37 7.57 -4.63
N GLU A 34 -9.01 8.82 -4.29
CA GLU A 34 -8.52 9.77 -5.27
C GLU A 34 -7.47 9.01 -6.08
N GLN A 35 -7.72 8.88 -7.38
CA GLN A 35 -6.70 8.46 -8.32
C GLN A 35 -5.59 9.50 -8.19
N ARG A 36 -4.62 9.21 -7.31
CA ARG A 36 -3.36 9.92 -7.22
C ARG A 36 -2.70 9.70 -8.57
N MET A 37 -2.93 10.64 -9.48
CA MET A 37 -1.99 10.90 -10.54
C MET A 37 -0.67 11.17 -9.82
N ILE A 38 0.22 10.19 -9.90
CA ILE A 38 1.58 10.28 -9.37
C ILE A 38 2.24 11.36 -10.22
N ASN A 39 2.24 12.59 -9.71
CA ASN A 39 2.78 13.75 -10.42
C ASN A 39 4.30 13.66 -10.27
N TYR A 40 4.96 12.95 -11.20
CA TYR A 40 6.42 12.87 -11.25
C TYR A 40 6.95 14.19 -11.86
N PRO A 41 7.86 14.92 -11.19
CA PRO A 41 8.37 16.19 -11.70
C PRO A 41 9.30 15.95 -12.90
N GLY A 42 8.72 15.81 -14.09
CA GLY A 42 9.44 15.70 -15.36
C GLY A 42 10.03 17.05 -15.78
N ARG A 43 11.36 17.12 -15.91
CA ARG A 43 12.01 18.20 -16.65
C ARG A 43 11.71 18.04 -18.14
N VAL A 44 11.20 19.10 -18.75
CA VAL A 44 10.98 19.20 -20.20
C VAL A 44 12.34 19.14 -20.91
N ALA A 45 12.60 18.08 -21.66
CA ALA A 45 13.65 18.03 -22.66
C ALA A 45 12.99 17.96 -24.04
N THR A 46 13.37 18.89 -24.89
CA THR A 46 12.82 19.20 -26.22
C THR A 46 13.17 18.15 -27.27
N GLU A 47 12.25 17.99 -28.22
CA GLU A 47 12.26 17.12 -29.40
C GLU A 47 13.59 17.07 -30.17
N ASP A 48 14.05 15.86 -30.50
CA ASP A 48 14.90 15.60 -31.67
C ASP A 48 14.39 14.38 -32.44
N ASN A 49 14.34 14.52 -33.76
CA ASN A 49 13.69 13.64 -34.71
C ASN A 49 14.71 12.61 -35.23
N SER A 50 14.94 11.56 -34.46
CA SER A 50 15.67 10.36 -34.88
C SER A 50 14.74 9.16 -34.73
N ARG A 51 14.89 8.11 -35.55
CA ARG A 51 14.09 6.88 -35.46
C ARG A 51 14.23 6.26 -34.07
N HIS A 52 13.37 6.66 -33.14
CA HIS A 52 13.28 6.05 -31.82
C HIS A 52 12.67 4.68 -32.05
N GLN A 53 13.51 3.64 -31.97
CA GLN A 53 13.02 2.36 -31.53
C GLN A 53 12.38 2.65 -30.17
N GLU A 54 11.04 2.62 -30.12
CA GLU A 54 10.28 2.78 -28.89
C GLU A 54 10.74 1.63 -27.98
N LEU A 55 11.61 1.94 -27.02
CA LEU A 55 12.23 0.93 -26.18
C LEU A 55 11.13 0.40 -25.27
N VAL A 56 10.73 -0.85 -25.48
CA VAL A 56 9.78 -1.50 -24.58
C VAL A 56 10.52 -1.87 -23.30
N LYS A 57 10.07 -1.36 -22.16
CA LYS A 57 10.60 -1.72 -20.82
C LYS A 57 9.73 -2.79 -20.19
N LEU A 58 10.33 -3.73 -19.46
CA LEU A 58 9.59 -4.66 -18.61
C LEU A 58 9.62 -4.15 -17.16
N VAL A 59 8.46 -3.89 -16.59
CA VAL A 59 8.31 -3.33 -15.25
C VAL A 59 7.34 -4.17 -14.44
N THR A 60 7.69 -4.46 -13.18
CA THR A 60 6.80 -5.11 -12.22
C THR A 60 6.28 -4.09 -11.24
N ASN A 61 4.96 -3.94 -11.16
CA ASN A 61 4.27 -3.14 -10.16
C ASN A 61 3.85 -4.01 -8.97
N TYR A 62 4.30 -3.68 -7.77
CA TYR A 62 4.03 -4.42 -6.54
C TYR A 62 2.92 -3.76 -5.72
N LEU A 63 1.78 -4.41 -5.58
CA LEU A 63 0.58 -3.80 -5.02
C LEU A 63 0.68 -3.52 -3.51
N LYS A 64 1.39 -4.35 -2.72
CA LYS A 64 1.47 -4.15 -1.26
C LYS A 64 2.31 -2.94 -0.86
N CYS A 65 3.32 -2.58 -1.63
CA CYS A 65 4.17 -1.40 -1.35
C CYS A 65 3.98 -0.26 -2.36
N GLY A 66 3.30 -0.48 -3.49
CA GLY A 66 3.11 0.51 -4.54
C GLY A 66 4.38 0.84 -5.34
N HIS A 67 5.44 0.04 -5.21
CA HIS A 67 6.69 0.26 -5.94
C HIS A 67 6.67 -0.45 -7.29
N SER A 68 7.23 0.23 -8.29
CA SER A 68 7.51 -0.33 -9.61
C SER A 68 9.00 -0.60 -9.77
N VAL A 69 9.36 -1.83 -10.14
CA VAL A 69 10.74 -2.26 -10.36
C VAL A 69 10.93 -2.56 -11.84
N VAL A 70 11.92 -1.91 -12.45
CA VAL A 70 12.28 -2.18 -13.85
C VAL A 70 13.11 -3.46 -13.90
N LEU A 71 12.59 -4.50 -14.55
CA LEU A 71 13.30 -5.77 -14.75
C LEU A 71 14.23 -5.69 -15.97
N GLU A 72 13.73 -5.13 -17.08
CA GLU A 72 14.49 -4.93 -18.30
C GLU A 72 14.24 -3.51 -18.84
N ASN A 73 15.30 -2.74 -19.07
CA ASN A 73 15.21 -1.38 -19.64
C ASN A 73 14.99 -1.37 -21.16
N THR A 74 15.21 -2.49 -21.83
CA THR A 74 15.01 -2.64 -23.28
C THR A 74 14.77 -4.11 -23.57
N ILE A 75 13.59 -4.41 -24.09
CA ILE A 75 13.22 -5.74 -24.56
C ILE A 75 13.60 -5.87 -26.03
N ASP A 76 14.25 -6.97 -26.38
CA ASP A 76 14.46 -7.35 -27.79
C ASP A 76 13.09 -7.59 -28.44
N PRO A 77 12.75 -6.92 -29.57
CA PRO A 77 11.50 -7.14 -30.29
C PRO A 77 11.19 -8.61 -30.60
N ASN A 78 12.22 -9.45 -30.76
CA ASN A 78 12.04 -10.89 -31.00
C ASN A 78 11.57 -11.64 -29.75
N ARG A 79 11.99 -11.18 -28.55
CA ARG A 79 11.57 -11.73 -27.25
C ARG A 79 10.22 -11.19 -26.78
N LEU A 80 9.79 -10.04 -27.30
CA LEU A 80 8.52 -9.41 -26.92
C LEU A 80 7.34 -10.37 -27.05
N THR A 81 7.28 -11.11 -28.17
CA THR A 81 6.18 -12.06 -28.43
C THR A 81 6.23 -13.25 -27.49
N GLU A 82 7.43 -13.73 -27.13
CA GLU A 82 7.63 -14.82 -26.18
C GLU A 82 7.19 -14.42 -24.77
N ILE A 83 7.64 -13.26 -24.29
CA ILE A 83 7.29 -12.70 -22.98
C ILE A 83 5.77 -12.51 -22.85
N MET A 84 5.11 -11.94 -23.87
CA MET A 84 3.65 -11.77 -23.88
C MET A 84 2.89 -13.11 -23.95
N ALA A 85 3.50 -14.16 -24.50
CA ALA A 85 2.91 -15.49 -24.53
C ALA A 85 3.07 -16.24 -23.20
N GLU A 86 4.21 -16.07 -22.52
CA GLU A 86 4.47 -16.63 -21.19
C GLU A 86 3.64 -15.94 -20.10
N HIS A 87 3.42 -14.64 -20.25
CA HIS A 87 2.70 -13.80 -19.29
C HIS A 87 1.53 -13.07 -19.97
N PRO A 88 0.41 -13.76 -20.25
CA PRO A 88 -0.77 -13.16 -20.87
C PRO A 88 -1.42 -12.06 -20.03
N GLU A 89 -1.07 -11.96 -18.74
CA GLU A 89 -1.47 -10.91 -17.82
C GLU A 89 -0.73 -9.58 -17.99
N LEU A 90 0.32 -9.52 -18.83
CA LEU A 90 1.07 -8.30 -19.07
C LEU A 90 0.22 -7.25 -19.79
N GLU A 91 0.27 -6.03 -19.29
CA GLU A 91 -0.40 -4.89 -19.91
C GLU A 91 0.61 -3.96 -20.55
N LEU A 92 0.36 -3.56 -21.81
CA LEU A 92 1.16 -2.56 -22.49
C LEU A 92 0.63 -1.16 -22.17
N GLN A 93 1.49 -0.30 -21.64
CA GLN A 93 1.17 1.05 -21.22
C GLN A 93 2.20 2.05 -21.75
N GLN A 94 1.76 3.27 -22.05
CA GLN A 94 2.66 4.38 -22.37
C GLN A 94 2.90 5.23 -21.11
N ILE A 95 4.14 5.32 -20.65
CA ILE A 95 4.53 6.07 -19.45
C ILE A 95 5.68 6.99 -19.83
N ASP A 96 5.48 8.31 -19.66
CA ASP A 96 6.48 9.34 -19.98
C ASP A 96 7.07 9.27 -21.40
N GLY A 97 6.30 8.75 -22.37
CA GLY A 97 6.74 8.58 -23.76
C GLY A 97 7.48 7.26 -24.03
N ASP A 98 7.66 6.42 -23.01
CA ASP A 98 8.17 5.06 -23.16
C ASP A 98 7.02 4.04 -23.24
N THR A 99 7.21 3.02 -24.06
CA THR A 99 6.36 1.82 -24.02
C THR A 99 6.82 0.91 -22.88
N VAL A 100 5.89 0.52 -22.02
CA VAL A 100 6.15 -0.32 -20.86
C VAL A 100 5.22 -1.52 -20.91
N LEU A 101 5.81 -2.72 -20.86
CA LEU A 101 5.11 -3.93 -20.48
C LEU A 101 5.09 -4.03 -18.96
N MET A 102 3.90 -4.00 -18.40
CA MET A 102 3.69 -3.99 -16.96
C MET A 102 3.17 -5.33 -16.47
N LEU A 103 3.91 -5.94 -15.54
CA LEU A 103 3.48 -7.08 -14.74
C LEU A 103 2.95 -6.57 -13.41
N THR A 104 1.82 -7.11 -12.96
CA THR A 104 1.30 -6.81 -11.62
C THR A 104 1.63 -7.95 -10.67
N ASN A 105 2.20 -7.64 -9.51
CA ASN A 105 2.51 -8.58 -8.45
C ASN A 105 1.79 -8.19 -7.16
N GLU A 106 1.06 -9.12 -6.55
CA GLU A 106 0.30 -8.88 -5.32
C GLU A 106 1.16 -8.83 -4.03
N GLY A 107 2.46 -9.04 -4.15
CA GLY A 107 3.43 -9.08 -3.06
C GLY A 107 4.12 -7.74 -2.79
N PHE A 108 5.18 -7.82 -1.98
CA PHE A 108 6.12 -6.72 -1.77
C PHE A 108 7.22 -6.77 -2.83
N CYS A 109 7.80 -5.61 -3.14
CA CYS A 109 9.01 -5.56 -3.96
C CYS A 109 10.22 -6.13 -3.20
N PRO A 110 11.29 -6.55 -3.89
CA PRO A 110 12.47 -7.14 -3.25
C PRO A 110 13.06 -6.29 -2.12
N ASP A 111 13.02 -4.96 -2.27
CA ASP A 111 13.51 -4.04 -1.25
C ASP A 111 12.69 -4.07 0.05
N HIS A 112 11.40 -4.40 -0.01
CA HIS A 112 10.51 -4.40 1.16
C HIS A 112 10.18 -5.79 1.67
N GLU A 113 10.35 -6.84 0.86
CA GLU A 113 9.99 -8.21 1.21
C GLU A 113 10.69 -8.68 2.49
N GLU A 114 11.97 -8.34 2.65
CA GLU A 114 12.79 -8.69 3.81
C GLU A 114 12.74 -7.64 4.93
N LYS A 115 12.09 -6.50 4.73
CA LYS A 115 12.00 -5.48 5.78
C LYS A 115 10.95 -5.88 6.81
N ARG A 116 11.29 -5.66 8.08
CA ARG A 116 10.34 -5.76 9.18
C ARG A 116 10.15 -4.40 9.81
N TYR A 117 9.00 -4.12 10.36
CA TYR A 117 8.81 -2.95 11.20
C TYR A 117 7.99 -3.26 12.43
N LEU A 118 8.24 -2.47 13.47
CA LEU A 118 7.48 -2.53 14.71
C LEU A 118 6.31 -1.55 14.66
N GLY A 119 5.15 -2.04 15.03
CA GLY A 119 3.93 -1.25 15.13
C GLY A 119 3.04 -1.68 16.29
N ILE A 120 1.86 -1.08 16.36
CA ILE A 120 0.92 -1.29 17.48
C ILE A 120 -0.26 -2.14 17.00
N ARG A 121 -0.58 -3.20 17.74
CA ARG A 121 -1.82 -3.98 17.60
C ARG A 121 -2.48 -4.16 18.96
N GLY A 122 -3.59 -3.46 19.15
CA GLY A 122 -4.24 -3.36 20.45
C GLY A 122 -3.32 -2.66 21.45
N GLU A 123 -3.03 -3.33 22.57
CA GLU A 123 -2.13 -2.82 23.62
C GLU A 123 -0.69 -3.31 23.49
N TYR A 124 -0.41 -4.16 22.49
CA TYR A 124 0.86 -4.87 22.35
C TYR A 124 1.65 -4.39 21.14
N LEU A 125 2.96 -4.57 21.25
CA LEU A 125 3.90 -4.43 20.16
C LEU A 125 3.69 -5.58 19.15
N ALA A 126 3.75 -5.25 17.87
CA ALA A 126 3.60 -6.22 16.78
C ALA A 126 4.69 -6.04 15.74
N ILE A 127 5.07 -7.17 15.14
CA ILE A 127 6.04 -7.24 14.05
C ILE A 127 5.25 -7.35 12.75
N PHE A 128 5.61 -6.51 11.79
CA PHE A 128 5.04 -6.52 10.46
C PHE A 128 6.13 -6.74 9.42
N ARG A 129 5.80 -7.48 8.38
CA ARG A 129 6.63 -7.64 7.19
C ARG A 129 6.24 -6.62 6.12
N GLY A 130 7.22 -6.03 5.45
CA GLY A 130 7.00 -5.11 4.35
C GLY A 130 7.27 -3.64 4.68
N SER A 131 6.64 -2.75 3.92
CA SER A 131 6.71 -1.30 4.12
C SER A 131 5.92 -0.85 5.35
N ALA A 132 6.47 0.08 6.14
CA ALA A 132 5.78 0.69 7.27
C ALA A 132 4.37 1.20 6.90
N GLY A 133 3.37 0.89 7.73
CA GLY A 133 1.97 1.28 7.52
C GLY A 133 1.15 0.35 6.63
N ASN A 134 1.75 -0.21 5.57
CA ASN A 134 1.09 -1.15 4.63
C ASN A 134 1.59 -2.60 4.76
N GLY A 135 2.42 -2.88 5.77
CA GLY A 135 2.93 -4.23 5.99
C GLY A 135 1.89 -5.22 6.48
N GLU A 136 2.25 -6.48 6.30
CA GLU A 136 1.47 -7.62 6.73
C GLU A 136 1.84 -7.99 8.17
N LEU A 137 0.84 -8.23 9.03
CA LEU A 137 1.08 -8.64 10.41
C LEU A 137 1.76 -10.00 10.41
N GLU A 138 2.94 -10.07 11.01
CA GLU A 138 3.73 -11.30 11.12
C GLU A 138 3.54 -11.94 12.49
N SER A 139 3.67 -11.16 13.57
CA SER A 139 3.42 -11.64 14.92
C SER A 139 3.07 -10.51 15.88
N ILE A 140 2.46 -10.89 17.02
CA ILE A 140 2.19 -9.98 18.14
C ILE A 140 3.06 -10.46 19.31
N THR A 141 3.82 -9.55 19.90
CA THR A 141 4.69 -9.86 21.05
C THR A 141 3.94 -9.68 22.37
N GLN A 142 4.57 -10.05 23.48
CA GLN A 142 4.00 -9.85 24.82
C GLN A 142 4.31 -8.46 25.38
N ILE A 143 5.12 -7.66 24.67
CA ILE A 143 5.58 -6.34 25.12
C ILE A 143 4.41 -5.36 25.04
N ARG A 144 3.91 -4.93 26.20
CA ARG A 144 2.89 -3.88 26.28
C ARG A 144 3.46 -2.50 25.95
N VAL A 145 2.81 -1.79 25.03
CA VAL A 145 3.27 -0.48 24.53
C VAL A 145 3.24 0.60 25.62
N ASP A 146 2.26 0.54 26.53
CA ASP A 146 2.09 1.49 27.64
C ASP A 146 3.20 1.43 28.70
N ARG A 147 4.01 0.37 28.69
CA ARG A 147 5.17 0.19 29.58
C ARG A 147 6.48 0.66 28.96
N LEU A 148 6.50 0.93 27.65
CA LEU A 148 7.70 1.41 26.98
C LEU A 148 7.97 2.88 27.33
N PRO A 149 9.23 3.34 27.28
CA PRO A 149 9.53 4.77 27.41
C PRO A 149 8.79 5.62 26.36
N GLU A 150 8.44 6.86 26.70
CA GLU A 150 7.67 7.77 25.82
C GLU A 150 8.30 7.95 24.43
N GLU A 151 9.64 7.95 24.36
CA GLU A 151 10.37 8.03 23.09
C GLU A 151 10.03 6.85 22.16
N TRP A 152 9.97 5.63 22.70
CA TRP A 152 9.62 4.43 21.94
C TRP A 152 8.16 4.42 21.54
N GLN A 153 7.27 4.83 22.44
CA GLN A 153 5.84 4.98 22.13
C GLN A 153 5.64 5.95 20.96
N SER A 154 6.37 7.07 20.96
CA SER A 154 6.32 8.07 19.89
C SER A 154 6.83 7.48 18.56
N LYS A 155 7.99 6.81 18.56
CA LYS A 155 8.54 6.17 17.36
C LYS A 155 7.61 5.11 16.75
N LEU A 156 6.90 4.35 17.59
CA LEU A 156 5.90 3.36 17.17
C LEU A 156 4.70 4.02 16.51
N GLN A 157 4.20 5.12 17.07
CA GLN A 157 3.08 5.87 16.51
C GLN A 157 3.46 6.52 15.17
N GLU A 158 4.70 6.96 15.02
CA GLU A 158 5.22 7.53 13.78
C GLU A 158 5.54 6.47 12.71
N GLY A 159 5.52 5.17 13.05
CA GLY A 159 5.85 4.09 12.12
C GLY A 159 7.30 4.09 11.65
N LYS A 160 8.23 4.64 12.44
CA LYS A 160 9.64 4.84 12.04
C LYS A 160 10.57 3.68 12.37
N LEU A 161 10.07 2.65 13.04
CA LEU A 161 10.89 1.51 13.49
C LEU A 161 10.92 0.42 12.42
N VAL A 162 11.70 0.67 11.37
CA VAL A 162 11.93 -0.26 10.26
C VAL A 162 13.32 -0.88 10.39
N PHE A 163 13.41 -2.18 10.15
CA PHE A 163 14.60 -3.00 10.29
C PHE A 163 14.88 -3.70 8.97
N GLU A 164 16.15 -3.67 8.55
CA GLU A 164 16.61 -4.27 7.29
C GLU A 164 16.77 -5.80 7.41
N ASP A 165 16.98 -6.32 8.62
CA ASP A 165 17.26 -7.72 8.88
C ASP A 165 16.70 -8.19 10.23
N GLU A 166 16.58 -9.51 10.37
CA GLU A 166 16.04 -10.16 11.57
C GLU A 166 16.91 -9.96 12.81
N ILE A 167 18.24 -9.86 12.66
CA ILE A 167 19.16 -9.70 13.80
C ILE A 167 18.91 -8.33 14.44
N SER A 168 18.91 -7.27 13.63
CA SER A 168 18.63 -5.90 14.09
C SER A 168 17.25 -5.78 14.77
N LEU A 169 16.25 -6.51 14.26
CA LEU A 169 14.92 -6.58 14.88
C LEU A 169 14.97 -7.25 16.25
N MET A 170 15.62 -8.41 16.34
CA MET A 170 15.70 -9.18 17.59
C MET A 170 16.46 -8.42 18.67
N GLU A 171 17.58 -7.77 18.33
CA GLU A 171 18.33 -6.92 19.27
C GLU A 171 17.47 -5.77 19.83
N ALA A 172 16.63 -5.17 18.98
CA ALA A 172 15.70 -4.14 19.41
C ALA A 172 14.60 -4.71 20.31
N LEU A 173 14.05 -5.89 20.00
CA LEU A 173 13.04 -6.56 20.81
C LEU A 173 13.57 -6.94 22.19
N ASP A 174 14.78 -7.49 22.27
CA ASP A 174 15.44 -7.84 23.53
C ASP A 174 15.60 -6.59 24.41
N SER A 175 16.08 -5.49 23.81
CA SER A 175 16.21 -4.20 24.51
C SER A 175 14.88 -3.64 25.02
N LEU A 176 13.77 -3.92 24.33
CA LEU A 176 12.43 -3.46 24.71
C LEU A 176 11.80 -4.34 25.79
N ASP A 177 12.10 -5.64 25.80
CA ASP A 177 11.60 -6.59 26.79
C ASP A 177 12.20 -6.33 28.19
N GLU A 178 13.42 -5.80 28.27
CA GLU A 178 14.04 -5.41 29.55
C GLU A 178 13.19 -4.42 30.37
N TYR A 179 12.38 -3.57 29.73
CA TYR A 179 11.47 -2.65 30.42
C TYR A 179 10.22 -3.31 30.99
N GLN A 180 9.96 -4.58 30.65
CA GLN A 180 8.82 -5.36 31.13
C GLN A 180 9.10 -6.03 32.49
N SER A 181 10.38 -6.13 32.87
CA SER A 181 10.89 -6.86 34.04
C SER A 181 10.72 -6.11 35.37
#